data_AF-A0A173XCS7-F1
#
_entry.id   AF-A0A173XCS7-F1
#
_cell.length_a   1.000
_cell.length_b   1.000
_cell.length_c   1.000
_cell.angle_alpha   90.00
_cell.angle_beta   90.00
_cell.angle_gamma   90.00
#
_symmetry.space_group_name_H-M   'P 1'
#
loop_
_entity.id
_entity.type
_entity.pdbx_description
1 polymer ?
#
loop_
_entity_poly.entity_id
_entity_poly.type
_entity_poly.pdbx_seq_one_letter_code
_entity_poly.pdbx_strand_id
1 'polypeptide(L)' 'MALYKVFVVTADTMAEMGKIAHSLGNRHLPAQFQDGKMLLQYDERIEEILKSAHIEYKLDEVSLEVAFRDIDSDHIH' A
#
# COMPACT_ATOMS: atom_id res chain seq x y z
N MET A 1 6.18 19.36 -8.04
CA MET A 1 5.56 18.29 -7.23
C MET A 1 4.99 17.27 -8.18
N ALA A 2 5.49 16.03 -8.15
CA ALA A 2 4.87 14.94 -8.90
C ALA A 2 3.69 14.40 -8.07
N LEU A 3 2.56 14.19 -8.72
CA LEU A 3 1.40 13.50 -8.15
C LEU A 3 1.50 12.03 -8.54
N TYR A 4 1.38 11.16 -7.56
CA TYR A 4 1.37 9.72 -7.76
C TYR A 4 -0.02 9.20 -7.50
N LYS A 5 -0.55 8.45 -8.47
CA LYS A 5 -1.78 7.69 -8.28
C LYS A 5 -1.51 6.55 -7.32
N VAL A 6 -2.38 6.41 -6.34
CA VAL A 6 -2.30 5.39 -5.29
C VAL A 6 -3.65 4.78 -5.01
N PHE A 7 -3.63 3.52 -4.60
CA PHE A 7 -4.77 2.89 -3.96
C PHE A 7 -4.67 3.09 -2.45
N VAL A 8 -5.65 3.77 -1.89
CA VAL A 8 -5.87 3.93 -0.46
C VAL A 8 -6.76 2.79 0.02
N VAL A 9 -6.18 1.88 0.78
CA VAL A 9 -6.89 0.78 1.44
C VAL A 9 -7.09 1.14 2.90
N THR A 10 -8.31 0.95 3.36
CA THR A 10 -8.71 1.11 4.76
C THR A 10 -9.30 -0.20 5.23
N ALA A 11 -8.81 -0.73 6.36
CA ALA A 11 -9.46 -1.86 7.01
C ALA A 11 -10.05 -1.43 8.35
N ASP A 12 -11.08 -2.14 8.78
CA ASP A 12 -11.74 -1.89 10.06
C ASP A 12 -10.84 -2.29 11.24
N THR A 13 -9.96 -3.28 11.03
CA THR A 13 -9.08 -3.80 12.07
C THR A 13 -7.61 -3.89 11.64
N MET A 14 -6.71 -3.76 12.61
CA MET A 14 -5.25 -3.95 12.41
C MET A 14 -4.92 -5.36 11.93
N ALA A 15 -5.72 -6.37 12.33
CA ALA A 15 -5.55 -7.75 11.89
C ALA A 15 -5.84 -7.91 10.39
N GLU A 16 -6.89 -7.28 9.87
CA GLU A 16 -7.17 -7.28 8.44
C GLU A 16 -6.11 -6.52 7.65
N MET A 17 -5.69 -5.36 8.15
CA MET A 17 -4.55 -4.63 7.58
C MET A 17 -3.29 -5.50 7.49
N GLY A 18 -2.98 -6.29 8.53
CA GLY A 18 -1.87 -7.24 8.52
C GLY A 18 -2.03 -8.36 7.49
N LYS A 19 -3.24 -8.91 7.31
CA LYS A 19 -3.53 -9.94 6.29
C LYS A 19 -3.39 -9.39 4.86
N ILE A 20 -3.87 -8.18 4.63
CA ILE A 20 -3.76 -7.47 3.36
C ILE A 20 -2.28 -7.17 3.07
N ALA A 21 -1.57 -6.61 4.06
CA ALA A 21 -0.14 -6.34 3.97
C ALA A 21 0.68 -7.59 3.67
N HIS A 22 0.37 -8.72 4.30
CA HIS A 22 1.05 -9.99 4.05
C HIS A 22 0.76 -10.53 2.63
N SER A 23 -0.50 -10.44 2.20
CA SER A 23 -0.93 -10.87 0.86
C SER A 23 -0.29 -10.03 -0.26
N LEU A 24 -0.13 -8.73 -0.03
CA LEU A 24 0.49 -7.79 -0.97
C LEU A 24 2.02 -7.80 -0.87
N GLY A 25 2.56 -7.91 0.35
CA GLY A 25 3.99 -7.91 0.67
C GLY A 25 4.74 -9.12 0.13
N ASN A 26 4.04 -10.21 -0.18
CA ASN A 26 4.59 -11.38 -0.87
C ASN A 26 5.15 -11.05 -2.29
N ARG A 27 4.97 -9.80 -2.77
CA ARG A 27 5.50 -9.28 -4.04
C ARG A 27 6.53 -8.14 -3.91
N HIS A 28 6.98 -7.75 -2.71
CA HIS A 28 7.85 -6.56 -2.51
C HIS A 28 7.27 -5.30 -3.17
N LEU A 29 5.95 -5.10 -3.04
CA LEU A 29 5.31 -3.92 -3.59
C LEU A 29 5.52 -2.71 -2.66
N PRO A 30 5.84 -1.53 -3.21
CA PRO A 30 5.97 -0.31 -2.44
C PRO A 30 4.61 0.09 -1.85
N ALA A 31 4.43 -0.16 -0.56
CA ALA A 31 3.28 0.25 0.23
C ALA A 31 3.74 1.21 1.33
N GLN A 32 2.99 2.29 1.53
CA GLN A 32 3.20 3.26 2.60
C GLN A 32 2.03 3.17 3.58
N PHE A 33 2.31 3.35 4.86
CA PHE A 33 1.27 3.41 5.89
C PHE A 33 1.23 4.84 6.42
N GLN A 34 0.15 5.57 6.17
CA GLN A 34 -0.07 6.92 6.71
C GLN A 34 -1.43 6.99 7.38
N ASP A 35 -1.49 7.60 8.56
CA ASP A 35 -2.74 7.91 9.26
C ASP A 35 -3.69 6.70 9.40
N GLY A 36 -3.11 5.51 9.61
CA GLY A 36 -3.87 4.25 9.72
C GLY A 36 -4.42 3.70 8.39
N LYS A 37 -4.01 4.28 7.26
CA LYS A 37 -4.37 3.84 5.90
C LYS A 37 -3.16 3.25 5.20
N MET A 38 -3.40 2.26 4.36
CA MET A 38 -2.37 1.72 3.46
C MET A 38 -2.47 2.39 2.11
N LEU A 39 -1.38 2.98 1.66
CA LEU A 39 -1.21 3.61 0.37
C LEU A 39 -0.37 2.67 -0.50
N LEU A 40 -0.95 2.15 -1.57
CA LEU A 40 -0.28 1.31 -2.54
C LEU A 40 -0.07 2.12 -3.82
N GLN A 41 1.09 2.00 -4.45
CA GLN A 41 1.28 2.61 -5.76
C GLN A 41 0.25 2.06 -6.76
N TYR A 42 -0.30 2.92 -7.62
CA TYR A 42 -1.21 2.47 -8.68
C TYR A 42 -0.47 1.53 -9.63
N ASP A 43 -0.95 0.29 -9.69
CA ASP A 43 -0.49 -0.74 -10.62
C ASP A 43 -1.68 -1.63 -11.01
N GLU A 44 -1.75 -1.99 -12.29
CA GLU A 44 -2.83 -2.81 -12.84
C GLU A 44 -2.90 -4.19 -12.17
N ARG A 45 -1.75 -4.76 -11.77
CA ARG A 45 -1.72 -6.04 -11.05
C ARG A 45 -2.20 -5.93 -9.62
N ILE A 46 -1.95 -4.79 -8.96
CA ILE A 46 -2.44 -4.55 -7.61
C ILE A 46 -3.95 -4.46 -7.63
N GLU A 47 -4.51 -3.75 -8.62
CA GLU A 47 -5.96 -3.63 -8.75
C GLU A 47 -6.64 -5.00 -8.90
N GLU A 48 -6.10 -5.88 -9.73
CA GLU A 48 -6.59 -7.25 -9.92
C GLU A 48 -6.55 -8.08 -8.63
N ILE A 49 -5.49 -7.92 -7.82
CA ILE A 49 -5.37 -8.57 -6.51
C ILE A 49 -6.44 -8.04 -5.57
N LEU A 50 -6.60 -6.72 -5.47
CA LEU A 50 -7.57 -6.09 -4.58
C LEU A 50 -9.00 -6.52 -4.93
N LYS A 51 -9.33 -6.53 -6.23
CA LYS A 51 -10.60 -7.05 -6.76
C LYS A 51 -10.80 -8.53 -6.43
N SER A 52 -9.79 -9.37 -6.66
CA SER A 52 -9.86 -10.81 -6.38
C SER A 52 -9.97 -11.12 -4.88
N ALA A 53 -9.30 -10.33 -4.05
CA ALA A 53 -9.34 -10.44 -2.59
C ALA A 53 -10.57 -9.76 -1.97
N HIS A 54 -11.41 -9.12 -2.77
CA HIS A 54 -12.61 -8.39 -2.33
C HIS A 54 -12.30 -7.29 -1.30
N ILE A 55 -11.15 -6.64 -1.44
CA ILE A 55 -10.69 -5.59 -0.53
C ILE A 55 -11.26 -4.26 -1.00
N GLU A 56 -11.83 -3.49 -0.09
CA GLU A 56 -12.25 -2.12 -0.38
C GLU A 56 -11.02 -1.20 -0.53
N TYR A 57 -10.93 -0.53 -1.68
CA TYR A 57 -9.88 0.41 -1.99
C TYR A 57 -10.45 1.67 -2.63
N LYS A 58 -9.73 2.79 -2.50
CA LYS A 58 -10.04 4.06 -3.15
C LYS A 58 -8.84 4.52 -3.97
N LEU A 59 -9.10 5.06 -5.15
CA LEU A 59 -8.05 5.69 -5.94
C LEU A 59 -7.86 7.14 -5.45
N ASP A 60 -6.63 7.51 -5.13
CA ASP A 60 -6.28 8.86 -4.69
C ASP A 60 -4.98 9.32 -5.36
N GLU A 61 -4.70 10.62 -5.32
CA GLU A 61 -3.51 11.21 -5.94
C GLU A 61 -2.71 11.96 -4.86
N VAL A 62 -1.65 11.31 -4.38
CA VAL A 62 -0.80 11.87 -3.33
C VAL A 62 0.42 12.54 -3.92
N SER A 63 0.78 13.71 -3.39
CA SER A 63 2.07 14.31 -3.68
C SER A 63 3.09 13.79 -2.68
N LEU A 64 3.99 12.94 -3.15
CA LEU A 64 5.07 12.41 -2.33
C LEU A 64 6.30 13.31 -2.49
N GLU A 65 6.77 13.92 -1.40
CA GLU A 65 8.07 14.61 -1.37
C GLU A 65 9.25 13.62 -1.38
N VAL A 66 9.01 12.37 -0.94
CA VAL A 66 9.98 11.27 -0.95
C VAL A 66 9.33 10.05 -1.59
N ALA A 67 9.99 9.44 -2.58
CA ALA A 67 9.51 8.23 -3.25
C ALA A 67 9.18 7.13 -2.21
N PHE A 68 8.22 6.23 -2.53
CA PHE A 68 7.90 5.07 -1.71
C PHE A 68 9.18 4.39 -1.26
N ARG A 69 9.52 4.55 0.01
CA ARG A 69 10.81 4.14 0.54
C ARG A 69 10.71 2.63 0.74
N ASP A 70 11.45 1.88 -0.08
CA ASP A 70 11.75 0.49 0.21
C ASP A 70 12.43 0.50 1.59
N ILE A 71 11.75 -0.04 2.59
CA ILE A 71 12.35 -0.33 3.88
C ILE A 71 13.26 -1.53 3.67
N ASP A 72 14.40 -1.28 3.00
CA ASP A 72 15.58 -2.09 3.19
C ASP A 72 15.82 -2.08 4.70
N SER A 73 15.74 -3.27 5.28
CA SER A 73 15.77 -3.47 6.72
C SER A 73 17.09 -2.91 7.23
N ASP A 74 17.05 -1.73 7.85
CA ASP A 74 18.12 -1.26 8.71
C ASP A 74 18.15 -2.21 9.91
N HIS A 75 18.90 -3.28 9.72
CA HIS A 75 19.24 -4.27 10.72
C HIS A 75 20.14 -3.53 11.72
N ILE A 76 19.52 -2.80 12.64
CA ILE A 76 20.17 -2.26 13.84
C ILE A 76 20.77 -3.44 14.61
N HIS A 77 22.07 -3.65 14.43
CA HIS A 77 22.93 -4.50 15.24
C HIS A 77 23.95 -3.63 15.96
#